data_AF-F9ER49-F1
#
_entry.id   AF-F9ER49-F1
#
_cell.length_a   1.000
_cell.length_b   1.000
_cell.length_c   1.000
_cell.angle_alpha   90.00
_cell.angle_beta   90.00
_cell.angle_gamma   90.00
#
_symmetry.space_group_name_H-M   'P 1'
#
loop_
_entity.id
_entity.type
_entity.pdbx_description
1 polymer ?
#
loop_
_entity_poly.entity_id
_entity_poly.type
_entity_poly.pdbx_seq_one_letter_code
_entity_poly.pdbx_strand_id
1 'polypeptide(L)'
;MLLDDYKKNQAKTISDIDILNYDLKFNIEEGDKIAKITLSGLPKNIKYVYLSIKGETYDFMKVDDSVYELSLLKEVLEEKQKYEIYYMTNKGEVYRF
;
A
#
# COMPACT_ATOMS: atom_id res chain seq x y z
N MET A 1 10.97 7.09 -7.51
CA MET A 1 11.03 6.11 -8.61
C MET A 1 9.65 5.49 -8.68
N LEU A 2 8.92 5.67 -9.79
CA LEU A 2 7.55 5.16 -9.92
C LEU A 2 7.55 3.62 -9.84
N LEU A 3 6.49 3.03 -9.27
CA LEU A 3 6.20 1.60 -9.36
C LEU A 3 5.49 1.35 -10.71
N ASP A 4 6.24 0.82 -11.67
CA ASP A 4 5.73 0.44 -13.00
C ASP A 4 5.26 -1.03 -13.04
N ASP A 5 4.57 -1.41 -14.13
CA ASP A 5 4.02 -2.76 -14.31
C ASP A 5 5.10 -3.84 -14.36
N TYR A 6 6.30 -3.52 -14.86
CA TYR A 6 7.41 -4.48 -14.87
C TYR A 6 7.79 -4.89 -13.45
N LYS A 7 7.87 -3.92 -12.53
CA LYS A 7 8.15 -4.19 -11.11
C LYS A 7 6.99 -4.85 -10.39
N LYS A 8 5.73 -4.49 -10.70
CA LYS A 8 4.56 -5.18 -10.14
C LYS A 8 4.55 -6.66 -10.50
N ASN A 9 4.94 -7.00 -11.73
CA ASN A 9 5.04 -8.39 -12.18
C ASN A 9 6.16 -9.19 -11.49
N GLN A 10 7.18 -8.50 -10.95
CA GLN A 10 8.23 -9.11 -10.15
C GLN A 10 7.91 -9.16 -8.65
N ALA A 11 6.75 -8.63 -8.24
CA ALA A 11 6.39 -8.55 -6.83
C ALA A 11 6.23 -9.95 -6.22
N LYS A 12 6.96 -10.18 -5.13
CA LYS A 12 6.81 -11.39 -4.31
C LYS A 12 5.48 -11.30 -3.56
N THR A 13 4.61 -12.30 -3.72
CA THR A 13 3.39 -12.38 -2.91
C THR A 13 3.77 -12.70 -1.47
N ILE A 14 3.29 -11.89 -0.54
CA ILE A 14 3.47 -12.12 0.90
C ILE A 14 2.52 -13.24 1.31
N SER A 15 3.05 -14.28 1.95
CA SER A 15 2.22 -15.40 2.40
C SER A 15 1.48 -15.06 3.68
N ASP A 16 0.40 -15.79 4.01
CA ASP A 16 -0.32 -15.62 5.28
C ASP A 16 0.61 -15.75 6.51
N ILE A 17 1.68 -16.53 6.40
CA ILE A 17 2.70 -16.69 7.46
C ILE A 17 3.54 -15.43 7.63
N ASP A 18 3.87 -14.75 6.52
CA ASP A 18 4.56 -13.47 6.56
C ASP A 18 3.64 -12.38 7.14
N ILE A 19 2.34 -12.41 6.81
CA ILE A 19 1.33 -11.52 7.41
C ILE A 19 1.25 -11.75 8.92
N LEU A 20 1.28 -12.99 9.42
CA LEU A 20 1.27 -13.26 10.86
C LEU A 20 2.52 -12.74 11.60
N ASN A 21 3.64 -12.57 10.90
CA ASN A 21 4.85 -11.97 11.46
C ASN A 21 4.79 -10.43 11.49
N TYR A 22 3.84 -9.82 10.79
CA TYR A 22 3.66 -8.37 10.72
C TYR A 22 2.31 -7.99 11.32
N ASP A 23 2.26 -7.06 12.28
CA ASP A 23 0.99 -6.52 12.78
C ASP A 23 0.41 -5.50 11.79
N LEU A 24 0.21 -5.94 10.53
CA LEU A 24 -0.23 -5.10 9.43
C LEU A 24 -1.64 -4.60 9.73
N LYS A 25 -1.78 -3.29 9.88
CA LYS A 25 -3.07 -2.64 10.07
C LYS A 25 -3.36 -1.74 8.90
N PHE A 26 -4.49 -1.97 8.27
CA PHE A 26 -5.03 -1.18 7.18
C PHE A 26 -6.36 -0.59 7.63
N ASN A 27 -6.45 0.74 7.66
CA ASN A 27 -7.64 1.47 8.05
C ASN A 27 -8.06 2.43 6.94
N ILE A 28 -9.37 2.54 6.70
CA ILE A 28 -9.96 3.52 5.80
C ILE A 28 -10.91 4.38 6.63
N GLU A 29 -10.63 5.67 6.71
CA GLU A 29 -11.47 6.68 7.31
C GLU A 29 -12.19 7.43 6.19
N GLU A 30 -13.50 7.20 6.05
CA GLU A 30 -14.32 7.89 5.04
C GLU A 30 -14.71 9.29 5.54
N GLY A 31 -14.23 10.33 4.86
CA GLY A 31 -14.77 11.68 4.96
C GLY A 31 -15.84 11.96 3.91
N ASP A 32 -16.36 13.20 3.89
CA ASP A 32 -17.45 13.60 2.98
C ASP A 32 -17.06 13.53 1.49
N LYS A 33 -15.81 13.84 1.15
CA LYS A 33 -15.28 13.83 -0.23
C LYS A 33 -13.97 13.07 -0.38
N ILE A 34 -13.18 13.04 0.68
CA ILE A 34 -11.85 12.45 0.71
C ILE A 34 -11.87 11.34 1.74
N ALA A 35 -11.38 10.16 1.36
CA ALA A 35 -11.09 9.07 2.26
C ALA A 35 -9.60 9.09 2.59
N LYS A 36 -9.28 8.86 3.86
CA LYS A 36 -7.90 8.69 4.33
C LYS A 36 -7.64 7.21 4.56
N ILE A 37 -6.57 6.71 3.97
CA ILE A 37 -6.10 5.34 4.14
C ILE A 37 -4.84 5.40 4.98
N THR A 38 -4.82 4.63 6.06
CA THR A 38 -3.66 4.52 6.95
C THR A 38 -3.19 3.07 6.94
N LEU A 39 -1.91 2.86 6.62
CA LEU A 39 -1.25 1.57 6.67
C LEU A 39 -0.13 1.61 7.71
N SER A 40 -0.07 0.61 8.57
CA SER A 40 0.98 0.47 9.58
C SER A 40 1.38 -0.99 9.81
N GLY A 41 2.45 -1.20 10.57
CA GLY A 41 2.93 -2.55 10.89
C GLY A 41 3.77 -3.22 9.80
N LEU A 42 4.14 -2.47 8.76
CA LEU A 42 5.08 -2.93 7.73
C LEU A 42 6.51 -3.11 8.28
N PRO A 43 7.37 -3.90 7.61
CA PRO A 43 8.78 -4.04 7.95
C PRO A 43 9.52 -2.69 8.08
N LYS A 44 10.56 -2.63 8.92
CA LYS A 44 11.34 -1.38 9.10
C LYS A 44 12.18 -0.98 7.89
N ASN A 45 12.50 -1.93 7.01
CA ASN A 45 13.37 -1.70 5.84
C ASN A 45 12.62 -1.26 4.58
N ILE A 46 11.43 -0.68 4.75
CA ILE A 46 10.56 -0.22 3.65
C ILE A 46 10.99 1.17 3.21
N LYS A 47 11.06 1.33 1.89
CA LYS A 47 11.38 2.59 1.23
C LYS A 47 10.13 3.30 0.73
N TYR A 48 9.21 2.56 0.11
CA TYR A 48 7.98 3.08 -0.47
C TYR A 48 6.83 2.11 -0.32
N VAL A 49 5.61 2.63 -0.29
CA VAL A 49 4.35 1.89 -0.23
C VAL A 49 3.41 2.48 -1.28
N TYR A 50 2.65 1.63 -1.96
CA TYR A 50 1.76 2.00 -3.04
C TYR A 50 0.41 1.30 -2.93
N LEU A 51 -0.65 1.99 -3.32
CA LEU A 51 -1.96 1.43 -3.59
C LEU A 51 -2.15 1.34 -5.11
N SER A 52 -2.50 0.16 -5.61
CA SER A 52 -2.90 -0.03 -7.00
C SER A 52 -4.41 -0.29 -7.07
N ILE A 53 -5.14 0.57 -7.78
CA ILE A 53 -6.59 0.48 -7.97
C ILE A 53 -6.95 1.05 -9.36
N LYS A 54 -7.81 0.35 -10.11
CA LYS A 54 -8.20 0.72 -11.49
C LYS A 54 -7.04 0.90 -12.48
N GLY A 55 -5.93 0.18 -12.28
CA GLY A 55 -4.72 0.35 -13.08
C GLY A 55 -3.88 1.58 -12.72
N GLU A 56 -4.41 2.46 -11.87
CA GLU A 56 -3.69 3.60 -11.32
C GLU A 56 -2.90 3.20 -10.08
N THR A 57 -1.78 3.90 -9.85
CA THR A 57 -0.88 3.65 -8.73
C THR A 57 -0.69 4.92 -7.92
N TYR A 58 -1.01 4.84 -6.65
CA TYR A 58 -0.95 5.96 -5.71
C TYR A 58 0.13 5.68 -4.67
N ASP A 59 0.98 6.67 -4.40
CA ASP A 59 2.03 6.59 -3.41
C ASP A 59 1.50 6.99 -2.03
N PHE A 60 1.80 6.17 -1.03
CA PHE A 60 1.60 6.58 0.35
C PHE A 60 2.73 7.51 0.80
N MET A 61 2.37 8.51 1.58
CA MET A 61 3.32 9.33 2.30
C MET A 61 3.69 8.66 3.63
N LYS A 62 4.98 8.52 3.91
CA LYS A 62 5.46 8.07 5.22
C LYS A 62 5.34 9.22 6.22
N VAL A 63 4.51 9.05 7.25
CA VAL A 63 4.28 10.09 8.29
C VAL A 63 5.00 9.79 9.59
N ASP A 64 5.32 8.51 9.85
CA ASP A 64 6.12 8.05 10.98
C ASP A 64 6.92 6.79 10.56
N ASP A 65 7.83 6.31 11.42
CA ASP A 65 8.75 5.19 11.15
C ASP A 65 8.05 3.94 10.60
N SER A 66 6.81 3.71 11.00
CA SER A 66 5.99 2.57 10.61
C SER A 66 4.57 2.94 10.16
N VAL A 67 4.28 4.21 9.86
CA VAL A 67 2.93 4.68 9.49
C VAL A 67 2.97 5.38 8.13
N TYR A 68 2.04 4.98 7.27
CA TYR A 68 1.91 5.44 5.90
C TYR A 68 0.49 5.91 5.67
N GLU A 69 0.32 7.07 5.04
CA GLU A 69 -0.98 7.69 4.81
C GLU A 69 -1.18 8.02 3.33
N LEU A 70 -2.40 7.82 2.86
CA LEU A 70 -2.83 8.16 1.50
C LEU A 70 -4.23 8.77 1.56
N SER A 71 -4.40 9.95 0.96
CA SER A 71 -5.71 10.60 0.84
C SER A 71 -6.18 10.47 -0.61
N LEU A 72 -7.39 9.93 -0.81
CA LEU A 72 -8.00 9.76 -2.12
C LEU A 72 -9.42 10.30 -2.13
N LEU A 73 -9.90 10.69 -3.30
CA LEU A 73 -11.33 10.97 -3.48
C LEU A 73 -12.13 9.71 -3.22
N LYS A 74 -13.25 9.84 -2.49
CA LYS A 74 -14.08 8.71 -2.07
C LYS A 74 -14.57 7.87 -3.26
N GLU A 75 -14.92 8.54 -4.35
CA GLU A 75 -15.31 7.98 -5.65
C GLU A 75 -14.25 7.03 -6.28
N VAL A 76 -12.97 7.16 -5.90
CA VAL A 76 -11.92 6.20 -6.31
C VAL A 76 -12.09 4.85 -5.59
N LEU A 77 -12.59 4.85 -4.34
CA LEU A 77 -12.76 3.69 -3.46
C LEU A 77 -14.16 3.04 -3.50
N GLU A 78 -15.19 3.78 -3.91
CA GLU A 78 -16.60 3.34 -3.84
C GLU A 78 -16.96 2.16 -4.75
N GLU A 79 -16.15 1.87 -5.76
CA GLU A 79 -16.32 0.65 -6.54
C GLU A 79 -15.79 -0.53 -5.73
N LYS A 80 -16.62 -1.54 -5.44
CA LYS A 80 -16.28 -2.83 -4.78
C LYS A 80 -15.21 -3.61 -5.56
N GLN A 81 -14.02 -3.04 -5.70
CA GLN A 81 -12.93 -3.53 -6.52
C GLN A 81 -11.77 -3.93 -5.64
N LYS A 82 -11.04 -4.93 -6.13
CA LYS A 82 -9.81 -5.37 -5.49
C LYS A 82 -8.77 -4.25 -5.61
N TYR A 83 -8.29 -3.79 -4.47
CA TYR A 83 -7.06 -3.01 -4.40
C TYR A 83 -5.90 -3.96 -4.08
N GLU A 84 -4.74 -3.67 -4.63
CA GLU A 84 -3.48 -4.35 -4.29
C GLU A 84 -2.55 -3.36 -3.60
N ILE A 85 -1.94 -3.79 -2.51
CA ILE A 85 -0.95 -2.98 -1.79
C ILE A 85 0.42 -3.52 -2.13
N TYR A 86 1.29 -2.63 -2.60
CA TYR A 86 2.68 -2.96 -2.87
C TYR A 86 3.59 -2.22 -1.91
N TYR A 87 4.71 -2.83 -1.54
CA TYR A 87 5.81 -2.10 -0.94
C TYR A 87 7.14 -2.45 -1.58
N MET A 88 8.06 -1.50 -1.49
CA MET A 88 9.44 -1.66 -1.97
C MET A 88 10.40 -1.51 -0.80
N THR A 89 11.30 -2.46 -0.62
CA THR A 89 12.35 -2.38 0.41
C THR A 89 13.47 -1.42 -0.01
N ASN A 90 14.32 -1.05 0.93
CA ASN A 90 15.55 -0.28 0.67
C ASN A 90 16.50 -0.96 -0.33
N LYS A 91 16.37 -2.28 -0.53
CA LYS A 91 17.13 -3.07 -1.51
C LYS A 91 16.48 -3.13 -2.90
N GLY A 92 15.32 -2.48 -3.08
CA GLY A 92 14.58 -2.48 -4.34
C GLY A 92 13.70 -3.70 -4.57
N GLU A 93 13.58 -4.60 -3.59
CA GLU A 93 12.68 -5.75 -3.66
C GLU A 93 11.23 -5.28 -3.52
N VAL A 94 10.35 -5.79 -4.38
CA VAL A 94 8.93 -5.46 -4.39
C VAL A 94 8.11 -6.62 -3.87
N TYR A 95 7.12 -6.31 -3.05
CA TYR A 95 6.18 -7.28 -2.49
C TYR A 95 4.76 -6.80 -2.70
N ARG A 96 3.80 -7.74 -2.78
CA ARG A 96 2.37 -7.45 -2.84
C ARG A 96 1.59 -8.20 -1.74
N PHE A 97 0.55 -7.53 -1.24
CA PHE A 97 -0.55 -8.11 -0.46
C PHE A 97 -1.77 -8.31 -1.35
#